data_AF-A0A0B8WZM0-F1
#
_entry.id   AF-A0A0B8WZM0-F1
#
_cell.length_a   1.000
_cell.length_b   1.000
_cell.length_c   1.000
_cell.angle_alpha   90.00
_cell.angle_beta   90.00
_cell.angle_gamma   90.00
#
_symmetry.space_group_name_H-M   'P 1'
#
loop_
_entity.id
_entity.type
_entity.pdbx_description
1 polymer ?
#
loop_
_entity_poly.entity_id
_entity_poly.type
_entity_poly.pdbx_seq_one_letter_code
_entity_poly.pdbx_strand_id
1 'polypeptide(L)'
;MKHAPLRNRKGQFVIEAVLLMVVGVGFFIWGTNQLREGKILAKLIGGPWEKVSGMIESGVWETPDKARTSHPNQYDRSLTIDPNG
;
A
#
# COMPACT_ATOMS: atom_id res chain seq x y z
N MET A 1 43.57 40.92 7.91
CA MET A 1 42.65 41.37 8.97
C MET A 1 41.63 40.26 9.19
N LYS A 2 41.57 39.64 10.38
CA LYS A 2 40.63 38.54 10.67
C LYS A 2 39.28 39.16 11.07
N HIS A 3 38.24 38.97 10.26
CA HIS A 3 36.90 39.40 10.60
C HIS A 3 36.36 38.54 11.75
N ALA A 4 36.25 39.13 12.94
CA ALA A 4 35.54 38.50 14.04
C ALA A 4 34.04 38.45 13.68
N PRO A 5 33.37 37.28 13.71
CA PRO A 5 31.95 37.22 13.41
C PRO A 5 31.17 37.97 14.49
N LEU A 6 30.31 38.89 14.07
CA LEU A 6 29.35 39.59 14.93
C LEU A 6 28.44 38.54 15.60
N ARG A 7 28.66 38.30 16.89
CA ARG A 7 27.99 37.26 17.67
C ARG A 7 26.59 37.70 18.11
N ASN A 8 25.63 37.72 17.19
CA ASN A 8 24.23 38.05 17.48
C ASN A 8 23.42 36.81 17.94
N ARG A 9 23.41 36.53 19.25
CA ARG A 9 22.85 35.29 19.81
C ARG A 9 21.31 35.24 19.88
N LYS A 10 20.62 36.38 19.94
CA LYS A 10 19.16 36.42 20.18
C LYS A 10 18.35 36.19 18.90
N GLY A 11 18.79 36.72 17.75
CA GLY A 11 18.12 36.54 16.47
C GLY A 11 18.45 35.21 15.79
N GLN A 12 19.66 34.68 16.02
CA GLN A 12 20.11 33.43 15.41
C GLN A 12 19.26 32.23 15.84
N PHE A 13 18.86 32.15 17.11
CA PHE A 13 18.01 31.07 17.61
C PHE A 13 16.64 31.04 16.92
N VAL A 14 16.03 32.20 16.69
CA VAL A 14 14.72 32.28 16.04
C VAL A 14 14.82 31.83 14.58
N ILE A 15 15.85 32.28 13.87
CA ILE A 15 16.08 31.89 12.47
C ILE A 15 16.38 30.39 12.35
N GLU A 16 17.18 29.86 13.26
CA GLU A 16 17.53 28.43 13.32
C GLU A 16 16.31 27.56 13.64
N ALA A 17 15.45 27.99 14.57
CA ALA A 17 14.21 27.30 14.90
C ALA A 17 13.24 27.26 13.71
N VAL A 18 13.12 28.36 12.96
CA VAL A 18 12.28 28.42 11.75
C VAL A 18 12.86 27.52 10.65
N LEU A 19 14.18 27.55 10.44
CA LEU A 19 14.83 26.66 9.47
C LEU A 19 14.63 25.18 9.82
N LEU A 20 14.80 24.81 11.09
CA LEU A 20 14.54 23.44 11.54
C LEU A 20 13.06 23.05 11.41
N MET A 21 12.14 23.98 11.67
CA MET A 21 10.71 23.75 11.46
C MET A 21 10.38 23.50 9.99
N VAL A 22 10.91 24.30 9.07
CA VAL A 22 10.70 24.14 7.63
C VAL A 22 11.25 22.79 7.14
N VAL A 23 12.45 22.43 7.60
CA VAL A 23 13.05 21.12 7.31
C VAL A 23 12.19 19.98 7.87
N GLY A 24 11.70 20.11 9.10
CA GLY A 24 10.82 19.13 9.74
C GLY A 24 9.49 18.95 8.99
N VAL A 25 8.85 20.04 8.60
CA VAL A 25 7.62 20.02 7.77
C VAL A 25 7.91 19.39 6.40
N GLY A 26 9.06 19.69 5.80
CA GLY A 26 9.51 19.07 4.55
C GLY A 26 9.62 17.55 4.65
N PHE A 27 10.29 17.05 5.70
CA PHE A 27 10.39 15.61 5.96
C PHE A 27 9.04 14.96 6.25
N PHE A 28 8.16 15.66 6.97
CA PHE A 28 6.81 15.17 7.27
C PHE A 28 5.97 15.03 5.99
N ILE A 29 5.97 16.03 5.12
CA ILE A 29 5.28 15.97 3.82
C ILE A 29 5.84 14.85 2.95
N TRP A 30 7.17 14.73 2.89
CA TRP A 30 7.82 13.65 2.15
C TRP A 30 7.44 12.26 2.67
N GLY A 31 7.46 12.06 3.99
CA GLY A 31 7.08 10.78 4.61
C GLY A 31 5.61 10.43 4.38
N THR A 32 4.70 11.40 4.51
CA THR A 32 3.26 11.18 4.25
C THR A 32 2.97 10.86 2.79
N ASN A 33 3.66 11.50 1.84
CA ASN A 33 3.56 11.17 0.42
C ASN A 33 4.05 9.74 0.14
N GLN A 34 5.17 9.31 0.72
CA GLN A 34 5.63 7.93 0.56
C GLN A 34 4.65 6.88 1.09
N LEU A 35 4.02 7.15 2.23
CA LEU A 35 2.98 6.26 2.77
C LEU A 35 1.73 6.21 1.87
N ARG A 36 1.35 7.35 1.29
CA ARG A 36 0.23 7.44 0.33
C ARG A 36 0.56 6.70 -0.99
N GLU A 37 1.74 6.92 -1.55
CA GLU A 37 2.19 6.31 -2.81
C GLU A 37 2.43 4.81 -2.68
N GLY A 38 2.97 4.37 -1.54
CA GLY A 38 3.21 2.96 -1.26
C GLY A 38 1.93 2.11 -1.25
N LYS A 39 0.75 2.75 -1.28
CA LYS A 39 -0.58 2.10 -1.25
C LYS A 39 -0.63 1.03 -0.17
N ILE A 40 0.10 1.18 0.93
CA ILE A 40 0.31 0.11 1.91
C ILE A 40 -1.03 -0.25 2.56
N LEU A 41 -1.83 0.75 2.92
CA LEU A 41 -3.21 0.56 3.37
C LEU A 41 -4.08 -0.09 2.29
N ALA A 42 -3.95 0.34 1.04
CA ALA A 42 -4.73 -0.22 -0.07
C ALA A 42 -4.33 -1.66 -0.38
N LYS A 43 -3.06 -2.05 -0.19
CA LYS A 43 -2.58 -3.43 -0.31
C LYS A 43 -3.06 -4.30 0.86
N LEU A 44 -3.08 -3.74 2.07
CA LEU A 44 -3.54 -4.44 3.28
C LEU A 44 -5.04 -4.78 3.19
N ILE A 45 -5.85 -3.87 2.64
CA ILE A 45 -7.29 -4.07 2.47
C ILE A 45 -7.60 -4.79 1.15
N GLY A 46 -6.88 -4.47 0.08
CA GLY A 46 -7.08 -5.02 -1.26
C GLY A 46 -6.80 -6.52 -1.36
N GLY A 47 -5.72 -7.00 -0.72
CA GLY A 47 -5.36 -8.43 -0.79
C GLY A 47 -6.46 -9.38 -0.30
N PRO A 48 -7.02 -9.19 0.91
CA PRO A 48 -8.16 -9.98 1.37
C PRO A 48 -9.40 -9.81 0.49
N TRP A 49 -9.67 -8.60 0.01
CA TRP A 49 -10.82 -8.32 -0.86
C TRP A 49 -10.71 -9.04 -2.21
N GLU A 50 -9.51 -9.14 -2.79
CA GLU A 50 -9.25 -9.91 -4.02
C GLU A 50 -9.56 -11.40 -3.86
N LYS A 51 -9.29 -11.98 -2.68
CA LYS A 51 -9.67 -13.38 -2.41
C LYS A 51 -11.18 -13.56 -2.24
N VAL A 52 -11.83 -12.59 -1.60
CA VAL A 52 -13.29 -12.61 -1.45
C VAL A 52 -13.97 -12.46 -2.81
N SER A 53 -13.48 -11.57 -3.67
CA SER A 53 -14.05 -11.39 -5.02
C SER A 53 -13.89 -12.63 -5.89
N GLY A 54 -12.75 -13.32 -5.83
CA GLY A 54 -12.60 -14.60 -6.54
C GLY A 54 -13.56 -15.68 -6.03
N MET A 55 -13.84 -15.71 -4.74
CA MET A 55 -14.85 -16.63 -4.19
C MET A 55 -16.27 -16.26 -4.63
N ILE A 56 -16.62 -14.98 -4.67
CA ILE A 56 -17.92 -14.52 -5.15
C ILE A 56 -18.09 -14.85 -6.64
N GLU A 57 -17.07 -14.63 -7.46
CA GLU A 57 -17.13 -14.85 -8.91
C GLU A 57 -17.06 -16.33 -9.32
N SER A 58 -16.28 -17.14 -8.60
CA SER A 58 -15.95 -18.50 -9.05
C SER A 58 -16.06 -19.60 -8.00
N GLY A 59 -16.46 -19.26 -6.77
CA GLY A 59 -16.57 -20.21 -5.67
C GLY A 59 -15.22 -20.68 -5.10
N VAL A 60 -14.10 -20.10 -5.56
CA VAL A 60 -12.74 -20.49 -5.15
C VAL A 60 -12.05 -19.34 -4.42
N TRP A 61 -11.39 -19.65 -3.30
CA TRP A 61 -10.69 -18.68 -2.43
C TRP A 61 -9.34 -18.21 -2.98
N GLU A 62 -9.34 -17.71 -4.20
CA GLU A 62 -8.16 -17.23 -4.90
C GLU A 62 -8.41 -15.85 -5.49
N THR A 63 -7.35 -15.20 -5.97
CA THR A 63 -7.50 -13.94 -6.74
C THR A 63 -8.34 -14.18 -8.00
N PRO A 64 -9.14 -13.22 -8.50
CA PRO A 64 -10.11 -13.45 -9.57
C PRO A 64 -9.52 -14.09 -10.83
N ASP A 65 -8.30 -13.72 -11.21
CA ASP A 65 -7.62 -14.26 -12.40
C ASP A 65 -7.34 -15.76 -12.27
N LYS A 66 -6.89 -16.23 -11.10
CA LYS A 66 -6.65 -17.66 -10.81
C LYS A 66 -7.92 -18.43 -10.52
N ALA A 67 -8.90 -17.74 -9.93
CA ALA A 67 -10.16 -18.34 -9.53
C ALA A 67 -11.01 -18.67 -10.79
N ARG A 68 -10.94 -17.84 -11.83
CA ARG A 68 -11.58 -18.09 -13.14
C ARG A 68 -11.11 -19.38 -13.81
N THR A 69 -9.82 -19.67 -13.83
CA THR A 69 -9.25 -20.90 -14.42
C THR A 69 -9.54 -22.14 -13.59
N SER A 70 -9.92 -21.95 -12.34
CA SER A 70 -10.18 -23.01 -11.35
C SER A 70 -11.67 -23.15 -11.05
N HIS A 71 -12.53 -22.51 -11.87
CA HIS A 71 -13.96 -22.46 -11.64
C HIS A 71 -14.54 -23.89 -11.71
N PRO A 72 -15.43 -24.31 -10.79
CA PRO A 72 -16.02 -25.66 -10.77
C PRO A 72 -16.64 -26.12 -12.09
N ASN A 73 -17.11 -25.17 -12.90
CA ASN A 73 -17.66 -25.39 -14.24
C ASN A 73 -16.62 -25.74 -15.32
N GLN A 74 -15.33 -25.46 -15.10
CA GLN A 74 -14.26 -25.72 -16.07
C GLN A 74 -13.61 -27.10 -15.90
N TYR A 75 -13.87 -27.79 -14.79
CA TYR A 75 -13.43 -29.17 -14.63
C TYR A 75 -14.36 -30.12 -15.38
N ASP A 76 -13.78 -31.11 -16.06
CA ASP A 76 -14.55 -32.22 -16.62
C ASP A 76 -15.25 -32.96 -15.48
N ARG A 77 -16.58 -32.86 -15.46
CA ARG A 77 -17.40 -33.62 -14.51
C ARG A 77 -17.40 -35.07 -14.95
N SER A 78 -16.91 -35.97 -14.10
CA SER A 78 -17.12 -37.40 -14.30
C SER A 78 -18.60 -37.70 -14.16
N LEU A 79 -19.23 -38.19 -15.25
CA LEU A 79 -20.61 -38.66 -15.22
C LEU A 79 -20.61 -40.02 -14.53
N THR A 80 -21.04 -40.05 -13.26
CA THR A 80 -21.18 -41.30 -12.48
C THR A 80 -22.46 -42.08 -12.80
N ILE A 81 -23.09 -41.85 -13.97
CA ILE A 81 -24.22 -42.68 -14.38
C ILE A 81 -23.66 -43.91 -15.08
N ASP A 82 -23.78 -45.06 -14.42
CA ASP A 82 -23.66 -46.35 -15.08
C ASP A 82 -25.01 -46.60 -15.77
N PRO A 83 -25.10 -46.56 -17.11
CA PRO A 83 -26.36 -46.81 -17.81
C PRO A 83 -26.77 -48.29 -17.79
N ASN A 84 -25.99 -49.20 -17.18
CA ASN A 84 -26.25 -50.64 -17.15
C ASN A 84 -26.35 -51.25 -15.75
N GLY A 85 -26.61 -50.44 -14.70
CA GLY A 85 -26.92 -50.91 -13.34
C GLY A 85 -28.41 -50.90 -13.03
#